data_AF-A0AAU3NEP9-F1
#
_entry.id   AF-A0AAU3NEP9-F1
#
_cell.length_a   1.000
_cell.length_b   1.000
_cell.length_c   1.000
_cell.angle_alpha   90.00
_cell.angle_beta   90.00
_cell.angle_gamma   90.00
#
_symmetry.space_group_name_H-M   'P 1'
#
loop_
_entity.id
_entity.type
_entity.pdbx_description
1 polymer ?
#
loop_
_entity_poly.entity_id
_entity_poly.type
_entity_poly.pdbx_seq_one_letter_code
_entity_poly.pdbx_strand_id
1 'polypeptide(L)' 'MTAQHNDPTAGPSFRIERGCPTPEELAALTAVLMAVTAGPGVAPDDTARKYQVVALWRRPERITSYDGPRTWRAVA' A
#
# COMPACT_ATOMS: atom_id res chain seq x y z
N MET A 1 15.81 -26.22 4.01
CA MET A 1 14.50 -25.76 3.49
C MET A 1 13.67 -25.36 4.71
N THR A 2 13.93 -24.17 5.26
CA THR A 2 13.39 -23.73 6.55
C THR A 2 12.01 -23.11 6.35
N ALA A 3 10.98 -23.81 6.83
CA ALA A 3 9.62 -23.30 6.87
C ALA A 3 9.58 -22.06 7.78
N GLN A 4 9.10 -20.93 7.25
CA GLN A 4 8.80 -19.74 8.06
C GLN A 4 7.64 -20.08 9.00
N HIS A 5 7.88 -19.91 10.30
CA HIS A 5 6.88 -19.99 11.34
C HIS A 5 6.07 -18.70 11.35
N ASN A 6 4.85 -18.75 10.82
CA ASN A 6 3.98 -17.59 10.64
C ASN A 6 2.84 -17.65 11.67
N ASP A 7 3.14 -17.31 12.91
CA ASP A 7 2.12 -17.04 13.93
C ASP A 7 1.64 -15.59 13.76
N PRO A 8 0.33 -15.30 13.67
CA PRO A 8 -0.15 -13.93 13.46
C PRO A 8 0.19 -12.96 14.62
N THR A 9 0.62 -13.51 15.76
CA THR A 9 1.08 -12.75 16.95
C THR A 9 2.58 -12.91 17.23
N ALA A 10 3.29 -13.82 16.54
CA ALA A 10 4.71 -14.10 16.78
C ALA A 10 5.58 -14.14 15.51
N GLY A 11 5.00 -13.89 14.34
CA GLY A 11 5.69 -13.72 13.06
C GLY A 11 6.16 -12.28 12.84
N PRO A 12 7.09 -12.05 11.89
CA PRO A 12 7.58 -10.72 11.56
C PRO A 12 6.47 -9.80 11.02
N SER A 13 6.38 -8.57 11.53
CA SER A 13 5.31 -7.61 11.23
C SER A 13 5.18 -7.22 9.74
N PHE A 14 6.29 -7.23 8.99
CA PHE A 14 6.33 -7.11 7.54
C PHE A 14 7.64 -7.68 6.99
N ARG A 15 7.67 -8.01 5.69
CA ARG A 15 8.84 -8.58 5.00
C ARG A 15 9.34 -7.65 3.90
N ILE A 16 10.66 -7.56 3.76
CA ILE A 16 11.32 -6.86 2.66
C ILE A 16 11.55 -7.85 1.52
N GLU A 17 10.93 -7.62 0.37
CA GLU A 17 11.10 -8.47 -0.82
C GLU A 17 12.32 -8.06 -1.65
N ARG A 18 12.69 -6.78 -1.66
CA ARG A 18 13.82 -6.22 -2.42
C ARG A 18 14.45 -5.03 -1.68
N GLY A 19 15.77 -4.87 -1.85
CA GLY A 19 16.55 -3.77 -1.26
C GLY A 19 17.09 -4.07 0.15
N CYS A 20 17.99 -3.20 0.61
CA CYS A 20 18.60 -3.25 1.94
C CYS A 20 18.39 -1.91 2.66
N PRO A 21 17.19 -1.65 3.21
CA PRO A 21 16.88 -0.38 3.86
C PRO A 21 17.73 -0.18 5.12
N THR A 22 18.03 1.07 5.43
CA THR A 22 18.74 1.40 6.67
C THR A 22 17.82 1.23 7.89
N PRO A 23 18.39 1.11 9.10
CA PRO A 23 17.59 1.07 10.33
C PRO A 23 16.63 2.26 10.47
N GLU A 24 17.05 3.45 10.04
CA GLU A 24 16.26 4.68 10.09
C GLU A 24 15.05 4.61 9.16
N GLU A 25 15.21 4.08 7.95
CA GLU A 25 14.11 3.90 7.00
C GLU A 25 13.08 2.90 7.51
N LEU A 26 13.53 1.81 8.15
CA LEU A 26 12.64 0.84 8.78
C LEU A 26 11.88 1.43 9.98
N ALA A 27 12.54 2.26 10.79
CA ALA A 27 11.90 2.96 11.88
C ALA A 27 10.83 3.94 11.37
N ALA A 28 11.14 4.71 10.34
CA ALA A 28 10.20 5.63 9.70
C ALA A 28 8.97 4.90 9.14
N LEU A 29 9.17 3.80 8.40
CA LEU A 29 8.09 2.99 7.87
C LEU A 29 7.20 2.43 8.99
N THR A 30 7.80 1.91 10.07
CA THR A 30 7.06 1.36 11.21
C THR A 30 6.23 2.44 11.91
N ALA A 31 6.77 3.64 12.11
CA ALA A 31 6.05 4.76 12.72
C ALA A 31 4.82 5.16 11.88
N VAL A 32 4.97 5.23 10.56
CA VAL A 32 3.85 5.52 9.65
C VAL A 32 2.80 4.41 9.73
N LEU A 33 3.20 3.15 9.68
CA LEU A 33 2.27 2.02 9.79
C LEU A 33 1.48 2.09 11.09
N MET A 34 2.16 2.29 12.24
CA MET A 34 1.48 2.43 13.52
C MET A 34 0.48 3.59 13.53
N ALA A 35 0.85 4.76 13.01
CA ALA A 35 -0.03 5.92 12.95
C ALA A 35 -1.29 5.68 12.11
N VAL A 36 -1.16 4.98 10.98
CA VAL A 36 -2.29 4.63 10.10
C VAL A 36 -3.16 3.53 10.73
N THR A 37 -2.55 2.52 11.34
CA THR A 37 -3.27 1.37 11.90
C THR A 37 -3.90 1.64 13.27
N ALA A 38 -3.42 2.64 14.01
CA ALA A 38 -3.96 3.00 15.33
C ALA A 38 -5.44 3.45 15.30
N GLY A 39 -6.02 3.61 14.09
CA GLY A 39 -7.41 3.95 13.89
C GLY A 39 -7.70 5.44 14.16
N PRO A 40 -8.73 6.02 13.54
CA PRO A 40 -9.05 7.43 13.73
C PRO A 40 -9.66 7.65 15.12
N GLY A 41 -8.83 8.06 16.09
CA GLY A 41 -9.28 8.75 17.30
C GLY A 41 -9.68 10.22 17.05
N VAL A 42 -9.60 10.68 15.79
CA VAL A 42 -10.06 11.98 15.34
C VAL A 42 -11.25 11.73 14.43
N ALA A 43 -12.44 12.10 14.91
CA ALA A 43 -13.63 12.13 14.07
C ALA A 43 -13.28 12.88 12.77
N PRO A 44 -13.56 12.31 11.59
CA PRO A 44 -13.36 13.04 10.35
C PRO A 44 -14.18 14.32 10.45
N ASP A 45 -13.51 15.47 10.33
CA ASP A 45 -14.18 16.77 10.21
C ASP A 45 -15.26 16.65 9.13
N ASP A 46 -16.45 17.17 9.38
CA ASP A 46 -17.63 17.02 8.51
C ASP A 46 -17.37 17.50 7.07
N THR A 47 -16.29 18.27 6.87
CA THR A 47 -15.74 18.66 5.56
C THR A 47 -15.24 17.47 4.73
N ALA A 48 -14.65 16.44 5.35
CA ALA A 48 -14.17 15.23 4.68
C ALA A 48 -15.31 14.31 4.19
N ARG A 49 -16.53 14.48 4.70
CA ARG A 49 -17.70 13.70 4.28
C ARG A 49 -18.42 14.27 3.06
N LYS A 50 -18.24 15.57 2.79
CA LYS A 50 -18.86 16.28 1.65
C LYS A 50 -18.14 16.04 0.33
N TYR A 51 -16.83 15.80 0.38
CA TYR A 51 -16.11 15.23 -0.74
C TYR A 51 -16.16 13.72 -0.53
N GLN A 52 -17.04 13.01 -1.24
CA GLN A 52 -16.80 11.58 -1.37
C GLN A 52 -15.40 11.44 -1.96
N VAL A 53 -14.43 11.11 -1.11
CA VAL A 53 -13.07 10.76 -1.50
C VAL A 53 -13.22 9.43 -2.22
N VAL A 54 -13.69 9.48 -3.46
CA VAL A 54 -13.58 8.37 -4.39
C VAL A 54 -12.10 8.13 -4.45
N ALA A 55 -11.66 7.00 -3.88
CA ALA A 55 -10.28 6.60 -3.93
C ALA A 55 -9.86 6.67 -5.42
N LEU A 56 -9.01 7.64 -5.78
CA LEU A 56 -8.55 7.90 -7.16
C LEU A 56 -7.62 6.79 -7.69
N TRP A 57 -7.65 5.64 -7.05
CA TRP A 57 -6.95 4.43 -7.46
C TRP A 57 -7.51 4.08 -8.83
N ARG A 58 -6.68 4.32 -9.85
CA ARG A 58 -6.88 3.77 -11.18
C ARG A 58 -6.98 2.27 -10.99
N ARG A 59 -8.15 1.70 -11.27
CA ARG A 59 -8.40 0.26 -11.35
C ARG A 59 -7.94 -0.18 -12.74
N PRO A 60 -6.68 -0.62 -12.93
CA PRO A 60 -6.17 -0.87 -14.26
C PRO A 60 -6.94 -2.03 -14.91
N GLU A 61 -7.52 -2.92 -14.11
CA GLU A 61 -8.42 -3.98 -14.55
C GLU A 61 -9.74 -3.49 -15.16
N ARG A 62 -10.16 -2.25 -14.89
CA ARG A 62 -11.41 -1.64 -15.41
C ARG A 62 -11.17 -0.64 -16.53
N ILE A 63 -9.92 -0.39 -16.90
CA ILE A 63 -9.55 0.54 -17.95
C ILE A 63 -8.80 -0.26 -19.01
N THR A 64 -9.37 -0.32 -20.22
CA THR A 64 -8.68 -0.85 -21.39
C THR A 64 -7.37 -0.08 -21.56
N SER A 65 -6.25 -0.72 -21.22
CA SER A 65 -4.94 -0.06 -21.13
C SER A 65 -4.30 0.20 -22.51
N TYR A 66 -4.96 -0.22 -23.58
CA TYR A 66 -4.46 -0.17 -24.95
C TYR A 66 -5.63 -0.16 -25.93
N ASP A 67 -5.60 0.76 -26.90
CA ASP A 67 -6.64 0.94 -27.91
C ASP A 67 -6.71 -0.22 -28.93
N GLY A 68 -5.75 -1.15 -28.90
CA GLY A 68 -5.80 -2.38 -29.68
C GLY A 68 -4.65 -3.35 -29.37
N PRO A 69 -4.71 -4.58 -29.91
CA PRO A 69 -3.77 -5.67 -29.58
C PRO A 69 -2.30 -5.41 -29.95
N ARG A 70 -1.99 -4.31 -30.67
CA ARG A 70 -0.61 -3.94 -31.05
C ARG A 70 -0.14 -2.62 -30.44
N THR A 71 -0.98 -1.92 -29.66
CA THR A 71 -0.63 -0.60 -29.12
C THR A 71 0.20 -0.68 -27.83
N TRP A 72 0.39 -1.88 -27.25
CA TRP A 72 1.25 -2.11 -26.08
C TRP A 72 2.75 -1.92 -26.34
N ARG A 73 3.19 -1.91 -27.61
CA ARG A 73 4.60 -1.71 -28.00
C ARG A 73 5.00 -0.25 -28.24
N ALA A 74 4.05 0.68 -28.22
CA ALA A 74 4.32 2.07 -28.60
C ALA A 74 4.74 2.98 -27.43
N VAL A 75 4.93 2.43 -26.22
CA VAL A 75 5.62 3.15 -25.14
C VAL A 75 7.09 2.71 -25.17
N ALA A 76 7.91 3.54 -25.81
CA ALA A 76 9.36 3.59 -25.63
C ALA A 76 9.69 4.87 -24.83
#